data_AF-A0A6P8HGC0-F1
#
_entry.id   AF-A0A6P8HGC0-F1
#
_cell.length_a   1.000
_cell.length_b   1.000
_cell.length_c   1.000
_cell.angle_alpha   90.00
_cell.angle_beta   90.00
_cell.angle_gamma   90.00
#
_symmetry.space_group_name_H-M   'P 1'
#
loop_
_entity.id
_entity.type
_entity.pdbx_description
1 polymer ?
#
loop_
_entity_poly.entity_id
_entity_poly.type
_entity_poly.pdbx_seq_one_letter_code
_entity_poly.pdbx_strand_id
1 'polypeptide(L)'
;MEVESGGDFEQWLCLKLKHLGLDEEVFGSYVTGVLDEEDSNDDDRQEALVGILDGMTEAPVEEVSDEILSRWKISRADVIKKRQLDKEQEVADKRNKLAQIMEKQASTLSTAKPAKQVDAELKRKLLNEYGHQSEEENYSDSEDEVETLEARVPPRLTGNEQDLFKNTNSQAVQEKEREKREKEKKESEQKKQQIKDAKEKQKQKNDDRKEKEKKRTQKGERRR
;
A
#
# COMPACT_ATOMS: atom_id res chain seq x y z
N MET A 1 29.00 -12.60 9.84
CA MET A 1 29.37 -12.49 11.26
C MET A 1 28.43 -13.37 12.02
N GLU A 2 28.99 -14.45 12.56
CA GLU A 2 28.29 -15.61 13.10
C GLU A 2 27.46 -15.24 14.33
N VAL A 3 26.26 -15.83 14.39
CA VAL A 3 25.36 -15.74 15.54
C VAL A 3 25.68 -16.92 16.46
N GLU A 4 26.84 -16.87 17.14
CA GLU A 4 27.20 -17.85 18.18
C GLU A 4 26.64 -17.44 19.54
N SER A 5 25.32 -17.21 19.62
CA SER A 5 24.63 -16.97 20.91
C SER A 5 23.71 -18.12 21.31
N GLY A 6 23.65 -19.19 20.51
CA GLY A 6 22.91 -20.41 20.82
C GLY A 6 23.71 -21.44 21.64
N GLY A 7 25.02 -21.26 21.84
CA GLY A 7 25.83 -22.29 22.51
C GLY A 7 25.33 -22.67 23.91
N ASP A 8 24.92 -21.68 24.72
CA ASP A 8 24.55 -21.89 26.13
C ASP A 8 23.12 -22.43 26.31
N PHE A 9 22.15 -21.90 25.55
CA PHE A 9 20.77 -22.39 25.59
C PHE A 9 20.65 -23.79 25.01
N GLU A 10 21.22 -24.04 23.83
CA GLU A 10 21.17 -25.35 23.18
C GLU A 10 21.83 -26.43 24.06
N GLN A 11 22.98 -26.14 24.70
CA GLN A 11 23.60 -27.07 25.65
C GLN A 11 22.70 -27.36 26.86
N TRP A 12 22.08 -26.32 27.43
CA TRP A 12 21.15 -26.52 28.53
C TRP A 12 19.92 -27.32 28.11
N LEU A 13 19.35 -27.03 26.94
CA LEU A 13 18.18 -27.71 26.40
C LEU A 13 18.49 -29.19 26.20
N CYS A 14 19.66 -29.54 25.64
CA CYS A 14 20.11 -30.92 25.50
C CYS A 14 20.18 -31.64 26.86
N LEU A 15 20.77 -31.02 27.89
CA LEU A 15 20.83 -31.59 29.23
C LEU A 15 19.43 -31.76 29.86
N LYS A 16 18.54 -30.79 29.66
CA LYS A 16 17.16 -30.83 30.15
C LYS A 16 16.37 -31.96 29.48
N LEU A 17 16.47 -32.10 28.17
CA LEU A 17 15.84 -33.17 27.39
C LEU A 17 16.38 -34.55 27.79
N LYS A 18 17.70 -34.70 27.96
CA LYS A 18 18.31 -35.92 28.50
C LYS A 18 17.77 -36.30 29.88
N HIS A 19 17.59 -35.31 30.76
CA HIS A 19 17.04 -35.56 32.09
C HIS A 19 15.59 -36.03 32.06
N LEU A 20 14.82 -35.56 31.07
CA LEU A 20 13.46 -36.00 30.80
C LEU A 20 13.38 -37.34 30.06
N GLY A 21 14.52 -37.93 29.68
CA GLY A 21 14.57 -39.18 28.91
C GLY A 21 14.29 -39.02 27.42
N LEU A 22 14.35 -37.79 26.90
CA LEU A 22 14.09 -37.47 25.50
C LEU A 22 15.38 -37.44 24.67
N ASP A 23 15.25 -37.77 23.38
CA ASP A 23 16.33 -37.68 22.41
C ASP A 23 16.66 -36.22 22.08
N GLU A 24 17.82 -35.76 22.53
CA GLU A 24 18.26 -34.38 22.37
C GLU A 24 18.49 -33.97 20.90
N GLU A 25 18.88 -34.89 20.01
CA GLU A 25 19.20 -34.53 18.62
C GLU A 25 17.91 -34.24 17.85
N VAL A 26 16.88 -35.07 18.08
CA VAL A 26 15.57 -34.93 17.46
C VAL A 26 14.79 -33.77 18.09
N PHE A 27 14.66 -33.76 19.42
CA PHE A 27 13.82 -32.78 20.10
C PHE A 27 14.51 -31.43 20.25
N GLY A 28 15.83 -31.37 20.42
CA GLY A 28 16.56 -30.12 20.58
C GLY A 28 16.47 -29.23 19.34
N SER A 29 16.66 -29.82 18.16
CA SER A 29 16.53 -29.11 16.88
C SER A 29 15.09 -28.66 16.61
N TYR A 30 14.12 -29.53 16.92
CA TYR A 30 12.71 -29.22 16.71
C TYR A 30 12.18 -28.14 17.66
N VAL A 31 12.48 -28.25 18.96
CA VAL A 31 12.13 -27.24 19.98
C VAL A 31 12.75 -25.89 19.65
N THR A 32 14.03 -25.86 19.30
CA THR A 32 14.71 -24.62 18.92
C THR A 32 14.09 -24.01 17.65
N GLY A 33 13.72 -24.84 16.67
CA GLY A 33 13.04 -24.39 15.45
C GLY A 33 11.67 -23.74 15.72
N VAL A 34 10.86 -24.35 16.59
CA VAL A 34 9.55 -23.80 17.00
C VAL A 34 9.72 -22.48 17.75
N LEU A 35 10.71 -22.40 18.64
CA LEU A 35 11.00 -21.18 19.38
C LEU A 35 11.49 -20.05 18.47
N ASP A 36 12.30 -20.38 17.46
CA ASP A 36 12.91 -19.41 16.55
C ASP A 36 11.97 -18.88 15.46
N GLU A 37 10.77 -19.42 15.34
CA GLU A 37 9.77 -18.98 14.39
C GLU A 37 9.35 -17.52 14.67
N GLU A 38 9.55 -16.63 13.67
CA GLU A 38 9.41 -15.19 13.84
C GLU A 38 7.96 -14.70 13.93
N ASP A 39 7.00 -15.47 13.41
CA ASP A 39 5.58 -15.11 13.34
C ASP A 39 4.74 -15.70 14.50
N SER A 40 5.35 -16.50 15.38
CA SER A 40 4.66 -17.17 16.49
C SER A 40 4.71 -16.32 17.77
N ASN A 41 3.55 -16.09 18.40
CA ASN A 41 3.49 -15.41 19.69
C ASN A 41 3.99 -16.32 20.82
N ASP A 42 4.21 -15.75 22.01
CA ASP A 42 4.64 -16.54 23.17
C ASP A 42 3.62 -17.62 23.55
N ASP A 43 2.31 -17.33 23.45
CA ASP A 43 1.24 -18.30 23.70
C ASP A 43 1.25 -19.43 22.65
N ASP A 44 1.47 -19.10 21.37
CA ASP A 44 1.52 -20.08 20.28
C ASP A 44 2.74 -21.01 20.45
N ARG A 45 3.89 -20.44 20.85
CA ARG A 45 5.11 -21.20 21.19
C ARG A 45 4.88 -22.13 22.36
N GLN A 46 4.17 -21.67 23.39
CA GLN A 46 3.85 -22.47 24.57
C GLN A 46 2.92 -23.64 24.20
N GLU A 47 1.86 -23.39 23.43
CA GLU A 47 0.94 -24.45 22.97
C GLU A 47 1.68 -25.49 22.11
N ALA A 48 2.56 -25.04 21.21
CA ALA A 48 3.39 -25.94 20.41
C ALA A 48 4.34 -26.78 21.27
N LEU A 49 5.05 -26.16 22.23
CA LEU A 49 5.93 -26.89 23.16
C LEU A 49 5.17 -27.95 23.96
N VAL A 50 4.00 -27.58 24.48
CA VAL A 50 3.14 -28.51 25.20
C VAL A 50 2.74 -29.66 24.27
N GLY A 51 2.27 -29.40 23.06
CA GLY A 51 1.91 -30.45 22.11
C GLY A 51 3.06 -31.41 21.75
N ILE A 52 4.30 -30.92 21.75
CA ILE A 52 5.51 -31.74 21.47
C ILE A 52 5.86 -32.63 22.66
N LEU A 53 5.73 -32.08 23.88
CA LEU A 53 6.23 -32.70 25.10
C LEU A 53 5.15 -33.50 25.86
N ASP A 54 3.86 -33.24 25.63
CA ASP A 54 2.70 -33.81 26.36
C ASP A 54 2.56 -35.33 26.20
N GLY A 55 3.01 -35.89 25.08
CA GLY A 55 3.06 -37.34 24.88
C GLY A 55 4.39 -37.99 25.22
N MET A 56 5.41 -37.19 25.55
CA MET A 56 6.80 -37.63 25.60
C MET A 56 7.39 -37.59 27.02
N THR A 57 6.80 -36.81 27.92
CA THR A 57 7.28 -36.63 29.30
C THR A 57 6.19 -36.98 30.31
N GLU A 58 6.58 -37.60 31.42
CA GLU A 58 5.69 -37.81 32.59
C GLU A 58 5.70 -36.61 33.57
N ALA A 59 6.54 -35.62 33.29
CA ALA A 59 6.64 -34.38 34.07
C ALA A 59 5.48 -33.42 33.73
N PRO A 60 5.14 -32.47 34.61
CA PRO A 60 4.17 -31.43 34.29
C PRO A 60 4.66 -30.62 33.08
N VAL A 61 4.08 -30.91 31.91
CA VAL A 61 4.54 -30.40 30.62
C VAL A 61 4.45 -28.88 30.53
N GLU A 62 3.45 -28.28 31.18
CA GLU A 62 3.27 -26.83 31.24
C GLU A 62 4.45 -26.15 31.93
N GLU A 63 4.91 -26.68 33.08
CA GLU A 63 6.05 -26.14 33.83
C GLU A 63 7.37 -26.27 33.04
N VAL A 64 7.56 -27.42 32.38
CA VAL A 64 8.74 -27.66 31.53
C VAL A 64 8.74 -26.70 30.33
N SER A 65 7.59 -26.51 29.70
CA SER A 65 7.43 -25.62 28.55
C SER A 65 7.68 -24.16 28.95
N ASP A 66 7.16 -23.73 30.10
CA ASP A 66 7.38 -22.40 30.67
C ASP A 66 8.86 -22.15 30.98
N GLU A 67 9.54 -23.14 31.57
CA GLU A 67 10.97 -23.04 31.89
C GLU A 67 11.82 -22.91 30.62
N ILE A 68 11.54 -23.73 29.60
CA ILE A 68 12.22 -23.70 28.30
C ILE A 68 12.00 -22.32 27.63
N LEU A 69 10.75 -21.86 27.58
CA LEU A 69 10.40 -20.58 26.96
C LEU A 69 11.06 -19.41 27.71
N SER A 70 11.08 -19.44 29.05
CA SER A 70 11.72 -18.43 29.88
C SER A 70 13.24 -18.37 29.64
N ARG A 71 13.92 -19.53 29.67
CA ARG A 71 15.36 -19.58 29.39
C ARG A 71 15.71 -19.16 27.97
N TRP A 72 14.90 -19.54 26.99
CA TRP A 72 15.10 -19.11 25.60
C TRP A 72 14.99 -17.58 25.48
N LYS A 73 13.98 -16.97 26.12
CA LYS A 73 13.82 -15.51 26.14
C LYS A 73 15.02 -14.82 26.80
N ILE A 74 15.56 -15.38 27.88
CA ILE A 74 16.75 -14.84 28.56
C ILE A 74 17.97 -14.95 27.64
N SER A 75 18.22 -16.14 27.07
CA SER A 75 19.36 -16.38 26.18
C SER A 75 19.32 -15.52 24.92
N ARG A 76 18.12 -15.17 24.46
CA ARG A 76 17.92 -14.34 23.25
C ARG A 76 17.50 -12.91 23.58
N ALA A 77 17.53 -12.48 24.84
CA ALA A 77 17.06 -11.16 25.24
C ALA A 77 17.77 -10.04 24.47
N ASP A 78 19.10 -10.15 24.31
CA ASP A 78 19.91 -9.17 23.57
C ASP A 78 19.64 -9.21 22.07
N VAL A 79 19.43 -10.40 21.50
CA VAL A 79 19.10 -10.58 20.08
C VAL A 79 17.70 -10.03 19.79
N ILE A 80 16.72 -10.33 20.63
CA ILE A 80 15.34 -9.84 20.55
C ILE A 80 15.34 -8.31 20.67
N LYS A 81 16.08 -7.76 21.65
CA LYS A 81 16.19 -6.30 21.85
C LYS A 81 16.83 -5.62 20.64
N LYS A 82 17.90 -6.19 20.08
CA LYS A 82 18.53 -5.67 18.86
C LYS A 82 17.57 -5.69 17.67
N ARG A 83 16.84 -6.81 17.46
CA ARG A 83 15.82 -6.92 16.40
C ARG A 83 14.68 -5.91 16.58
N GLN A 84 14.25 -5.64 17.81
CA GLN A 84 13.24 -4.62 18.10
C GLN A 84 13.73 -3.22 17.74
N LEU A 85 14.97 -2.88 18.09
CA LEU A 85 15.60 -1.61 17.70
C LEU A 85 15.70 -1.48 16.18
N ASP A 86 16.10 -2.54 15.47
CA ASP A 86 16.17 -2.54 14.01
C ASP A 86 14.78 -2.34 13.37
N LYS A 87 13.75 -3.00 13.89
CA LYS A 87 12.35 -2.80 13.46
C LYS A 87 11.88 -1.36 13.74
N GLU A 88 12.19 -0.80 14.89
CA GLU A 88 11.84 0.58 15.24
C GLU A 88 12.55 1.58 14.32
N GLN A 89 13.82 1.35 14.02
CA GLN A 89 14.60 2.14 13.06
C GLN A 89 13.99 2.05 11.65
N GLU A 90 13.62 0.85 11.18
CA GLU A 90 12.98 0.68 9.88
C GLU A 90 11.63 1.42 9.81
N VAL A 91 10.84 1.37 10.89
CA VAL A 91 9.58 2.11 10.99
C VAL A 91 9.83 3.63 11.00
N ALA A 92 10.84 4.09 11.72
CA ALA A 92 11.24 5.51 11.73
C ALA A 92 11.68 5.97 10.33
N ASP A 93 12.47 5.16 9.62
CA ASP A 93 12.92 5.43 8.27
C ASP A 93 11.75 5.46 7.27
N LYS A 94 10.82 4.50 7.37
CA LYS A 94 9.57 4.51 6.59
C LYS A 94 8.75 5.76 6.87
N ARG A 95 8.65 6.18 8.13
CA ARG A 95 7.93 7.40 8.54
C ARG A 95 8.60 8.66 8.00
N ASN A 96 9.92 8.76 8.08
CA ASN A 96 10.69 9.87 7.53
C ASN A 96 10.54 9.95 6.01
N LYS A 97 10.57 8.81 5.32
CA LYS A 97 10.35 8.74 3.87
C LYS A 97 8.94 9.18 3.48
N LEU A 98 7.94 8.76 4.24
CA LEU A 98 6.57 9.21 4.06
C LEU A 98 6.45 10.74 4.24
N ALA A 99 7.07 11.30 5.28
CA ALA A 99 7.10 12.74 5.52
C ALA A 99 7.75 13.50 4.34
N GLN A 100 8.89 13.03 3.83
CA GLN A 100 9.52 13.63 2.63
C GLN A 100 8.61 13.61 1.40
N ILE A 101 7.85 12.52 1.18
CA ILE A 101 6.92 12.43 0.05
C ILE A 101 5.78 13.44 0.24
N MET A 102 5.21 13.54 1.44
CA MET A 102 4.16 14.50 1.75
C MET A 102 4.63 15.95 1.59
N GLU A 103 5.85 16.27 2.04
CA GLU A 103 6.46 17.58 1.87
C GLU A 103 6.67 17.95 0.39
N LYS A 104 7.16 17.00 -0.43
CA LYS A 104 7.28 17.19 -1.87
C LYS A 104 5.92 17.45 -2.52
N GLN A 105 4.90 16.70 -2.15
CA GLN A 105 3.54 16.88 -2.66
C GLN A 105 2.96 18.26 -2.26
N ALA A 106 3.13 18.66 -0.99
CA ALA A 106 2.69 19.97 -0.50
C ALA A 106 3.42 21.12 -1.21
N SER A 107 4.73 20.99 -1.42
CA SER A 107 5.54 21.98 -2.14
C SER A 107 5.07 22.14 -3.59
N THR A 108 4.73 21.05 -4.29
CA THR A 108 4.21 21.11 -5.66
C THR A 108 2.80 21.71 -5.79
N LEU A 109 1.99 21.65 -4.73
CA LEU A 109 0.65 22.25 -4.69
C LEU A 109 0.66 23.73 -4.26
N SER A 110 1.69 24.15 -3.52
CA SER A 110 1.82 25.53 -3.01
C SER A 110 2.42 26.53 -3.99
N THR A 111 2.91 26.09 -5.16
CA THR A 111 3.28 27.03 -6.23
C THR A 111 2.03 27.55 -6.95
N ALA A 112 1.17 28.25 -6.21
CA ALA A 112 0.37 29.31 -6.80
C ALA A 112 1.38 30.35 -7.32
N LYS A 113 1.79 30.19 -8.58
CA LYS A 113 2.54 31.22 -9.31
C LYS A 113 1.81 32.55 -9.06
N PRO A 114 2.50 33.65 -8.72
CA PRO A 114 1.86 34.95 -8.78
C PRO A 114 1.39 35.11 -10.22
N ALA A 115 0.07 35.15 -10.42
CA ALA A 115 -0.52 35.35 -11.73
C ALA A 115 0.09 36.64 -12.29
N LYS A 116 1.02 36.52 -13.24
CA LYS A 116 1.57 37.68 -13.92
C LYS A 116 0.37 38.37 -14.57
N GLN A 117 0.16 39.64 -14.27
CA GLN A 117 -0.99 40.45 -14.71
C GLN A 117 -1.33 40.29 -16.20
N VAL A 118 -0.32 39.98 -17.03
CA VAL A 118 -0.42 39.64 -18.45
C VAL A 118 -1.46 38.54 -18.73
N ASP A 119 -1.57 37.53 -17.88
CA ASP A 119 -2.48 36.38 -18.09
C ASP A 119 -3.95 36.78 -17.81
N ALA A 120 -4.17 37.68 -16.86
CA ALA A 120 -5.51 38.20 -16.57
C ALA A 120 -6.02 39.14 -17.66
N GLU A 121 -5.13 39.98 -18.20
CA GLU A 121 -5.48 40.95 -19.24
C GLU A 121 -5.69 40.26 -20.61
N LEU A 122 -4.86 39.27 -20.94
CA LEU A 122 -5.02 38.43 -22.13
C LEU A 122 -6.32 37.62 -22.05
N LYS A 123 -6.61 37.01 -20.89
CA LYS A 123 -7.88 36.30 -20.64
C LYS A 123 -9.08 37.22 -20.79
N ARG A 124 -9.01 38.47 -20.29
CA ARG A 124 -10.09 39.45 -20.45
C ARG A 124 -10.28 39.86 -21.90
N LYS A 125 -9.19 40.08 -22.65
CA LYS A 125 -9.24 40.45 -24.06
C LYS A 125 -9.85 39.33 -24.91
N LEU A 126 -9.47 38.09 -24.65
CA LEU A 126 -10.03 36.91 -25.30
C LEU A 126 -11.53 36.78 -25.00
N LEU A 127 -11.94 36.94 -23.74
CA LEU A 127 -13.35 36.86 -23.35
C LEU A 127 -14.20 37.96 -24.02
N ASN A 128 -13.64 39.13 -24.25
CA ASN A 128 -14.32 40.23 -24.96
C ASN A 128 -14.44 39.96 -26.46
N GLU A 129 -13.40 39.40 -27.09
CA GLU A 129 -13.40 39.05 -28.51
C GLU A 129 -14.42 37.95 -28.85
N TYR A 130 -14.61 36.99 -27.95
CA TYR A 130 -15.58 35.90 -28.12
C TYR A 130 -16.92 36.13 -27.42
N GLY A 131 -17.06 37.19 -26.62
CA GLY A 131 -18.27 37.51 -25.87
C GLY A 131 -19.42 38.12 -26.70
N HIS A 132 -19.15 38.53 -27.93
CA HIS A 132 -20.11 39.20 -28.81
C HIS A 132 -20.87 38.25 -29.77
N GLN A 133 -20.82 36.93 -29.57
CA GLN A 133 -21.46 35.97 -30.50
C GLN A 133 -22.80 35.37 -30.02
N SER A 134 -23.43 35.88 -28.95
CA SER A 134 -24.71 35.31 -28.47
C SER A 134 -25.88 36.27 -28.32
N GLU A 135 -25.79 37.53 -28.74
CA GLU A 135 -26.94 38.43 -28.65
C GLU A 135 -27.02 39.30 -29.90
N GLU A 136 -28.03 38.99 -30.71
CA GLU A 136 -28.70 39.81 -31.72
C GLU A 136 -28.67 39.22 -33.14
N GLU A 137 -29.61 38.28 -33.35
CA GLU A 137 -30.21 38.04 -34.66
C GLU A 137 -30.75 39.37 -35.20
N ASN A 138 -30.20 39.87 -36.31
CA ASN A 138 -30.94 40.79 -37.16
C ASN A 138 -30.68 40.44 -38.63
N TYR A 139 -31.73 39.93 -39.27
CA TYR A 139 -31.82 39.70 -40.70
C TYR A 139 -31.68 41.05 -41.43
N SER A 140 -30.75 41.15 -42.39
CA SER A 140 -30.90 42.09 -43.49
C SER A 140 -30.21 41.55 -44.73
N ASP A 141 -31.06 41.01 -45.58
CA ASP A 141 -30.96 40.86 -47.02
C ASP A 141 -30.28 42.05 -47.73
N SER A 142 -29.29 41.77 -48.58
CA SER A 142 -28.89 42.60 -49.72
C SER A 142 -27.97 41.80 -50.62
N GLU A 143 -28.57 41.31 -51.69
CA GLU A 143 -27.93 40.94 -52.95
C GLU A 143 -27.19 42.16 -53.53
N ASP A 144 -25.91 42.02 -53.89
CA ASP A 144 -25.41 42.44 -55.21
C ASP A 144 -23.95 41.99 -55.46
N GLU A 145 -23.72 41.70 -56.73
CA GLU A 145 -22.54 41.13 -57.39
C GLU A 145 -21.21 41.85 -57.10
N VAL A 146 -20.06 41.15 -57.13
CA VAL A 146 -19.11 41.21 -58.26
C VAL A 146 -17.85 40.34 -58.06
N GLU A 147 -17.56 39.59 -59.12
CA GLU A 147 -16.24 39.39 -59.73
C GLU A 147 -15.30 38.28 -59.22
N THR A 148 -15.32 37.23 -60.06
CA THR A 148 -14.31 36.20 -60.28
C THR A 148 -12.88 36.72 -60.28
N LEU A 149 -12.05 36.18 -59.39
CA LEU A 149 -10.60 36.12 -59.59
C LEU A 149 -10.14 34.68 -59.41
N GLU A 150 -9.84 34.05 -60.55
CA GLU A 150 -9.14 32.79 -60.66
C GLU A 150 -7.76 32.88 -60.00
N ALA A 151 -7.65 32.46 -58.75
CA ALA A 151 -6.38 32.21 -58.09
C ALA A 151 -6.09 30.71 -58.09
N ARG A 152 -5.54 30.25 -59.22
CA ARG A 152 -4.51 29.21 -59.35
C ARG A 152 -4.51 28.15 -58.24
N VAL A 153 -5.29 27.08 -58.47
CA VAL A 153 -5.19 25.82 -57.74
C VAL A 153 -3.76 25.29 -57.90
N PRO A 154 -2.97 25.08 -56.82
CA PRO A 154 -1.69 24.40 -56.94
C PRO A 154 -1.94 22.95 -57.40
N PRO A 155 -1.02 22.34 -58.18
CA PRO A 155 -1.25 21.00 -58.71
C PRO A 155 -1.54 20.06 -57.54
N ARG A 156 -2.74 19.47 -57.51
CA ARG A 156 -3.04 18.34 -56.63
C ARG A 156 -2.03 17.26 -57.00
N LEU A 157 -1.01 17.08 -56.16
CA LEU A 157 -0.22 15.88 -56.13
C LEU A 157 -1.21 14.75 -55.86
N THR A 158 -1.57 13.98 -56.88
CA THR A 158 -2.16 12.65 -56.73
C THR A 158 -1.10 11.69 -56.21
N GLY A 159 -0.47 12.06 -55.10
CA GLY A 159 0.41 11.22 -54.32
C GLY A 159 -0.46 10.52 -53.30
N ASN A 160 -0.61 9.22 -53.46
CA ASN A 160 -1.31 8.33 -52.54
C ASN A 160 -0.99 8.76 -51.09
N GLU A 161 -1.98 9.13 -50.28
CA GLU A 161 -1.79 9.56 -48.87
C GLU A 161 -1.10 8.48 -48.01
N GLN A 162 -1.01 7.26 -48.55
CA GLN A 162 -0.30 6.12 -47.97
C GLN A 162 1.24 6.23 -48.02
N ASP A 163 1.81 7.14 -48.83
CA ASP A 163 3.26 7.26 -49.02
C ASP A 163 3.88 8.48 -48.30
N LEU A 164 3.07 9.27 -47.58
CA LEU A 164 3.58 10.23 -46.60
C LEU A 164 3.87 9.48 -45.30
N PHE A 165 5.15 9.43 -44.89
CA PHE A 165 5.54 8.89 -43.59
C PHE A 165 4.65 9.46 -42.48
N LYS A 166 3.86 8.59 -41.84
CA LYS A 166 2.98 8.97 -40.74
C LYS A 166 3.80 9.63 -39.65
N ASN A 167 3.36 10.79 -39.18
CA ASN A 167 4.04 11.50 -38.10
C ASN A 167 3.82 10.75 -36.77
N THR A 168 4.72 9.82 -36.49
CA THR A 168 4.73 8.99 -35.26
C THR A 168 4.89 9.84 -34.00
N ASN A 169 5.50 11.02 -34.10
CA ASN A 169 5.67 11.92 -32.95
C ASN A 169 4.35 12.53 -32.50
N SER A 170 3.50 12.97 -33.44
CA SER A 170 2.17 13.50 -33.12
C SER A 170 1.28 12.42 -32.49
N GLN A 171 1.31 11.21 -33.05
CA GLN A 171 0.57 10.06 -32.51
C GLN A 171 1.05 9.66 -31.12
N ALA A 172 2.37 9.62 -30.89
CA ALA A 172 2.95 9.29 -29.59
C ALA A 172 2.61 10.33 -28.50
N VAL A 173 2.48 11.61 -28.87
CA VAL A 173 2.06 12.67 -27.93
C VAL A 173 0.58 12.52 -27.58
N GLN A 174 -0.28 12.30 -28.57
CA GLN A 174 -1.73 12.07 -28.34
C GLN A 174 -1.99 10.80 -27.51
N GLU A 175 -1.24 9.73 -27.76
CA GLU A 175 -1.34 8.49 -27.00
C GLU A 175 -0.92 8.68 -25.54
N LYS A 176 0.21 9.35 -25.29
CA LYS A 176 0.66 9.67 -23.92
C LYS A 176 -0.33 10.56 -23.16
N GLU A 177 -0.95 11.52 -23.84
CA GLU A 177 -1.98 12.37 -23.22
C GLU A 177 -3.24 11.57 -22.88
N ARG A 178 -3.68 10.69 -23.80
CA ARG A 178 -4.81 9.78 -23.58
C ARG A 178 -4.55 8.81 -22.42
N GLU A 179 -3.37 8.19 -22.39
CA GLU A 179 -2.97 7.29 -21.30
C GLU A 179 -2.94 8.01 -19.95
N LYS A 180 -2.42 9.24 -19.91
CA LYS A 180 -2.42 10.03 -18.67
C LYS A 180 -3.84 10.32 -18.19
N ARG A 181 -4.74 10.70 -19.10
CA ARG A 181 -6.16 10.95 -18.80
C ARG A 181 -6.87 9.68 -18.33
N GLU A 182 -6.60 8.53 -18.94
CA GLU A 182 -7.18 7.25 -18.53
C GLU A 182 -6.63 6.77 -17.18
N LYS A 183 -5.33 6.97 -16.93
CA LYS A 183 -4.70 6.64 -15.65
C LYS A 183 -5.28 7.47 -14.51
N GLU A 184 -5.45 8.77 -14.71
CA GLU A 184 -6.07 9.65 -13.71
C GLU A 184 -7.54 9.26 -13.41
N LYS A 185 -8.30 8.85 -14.43
CA LYS A 185 -9.66 8.30 -14.24
C LYS A 185 -9.65 7.00 -13.44
N LYS A 186 -8.81 6.04 -13.81
CA LYS A 186 -8.67 4.75 -13.10
C LYS A 186 -8.23 4.95 -11.66
N GLU A 187 -7.27 5.83 -11.39
CA GLU A 187 -6.81 6.14 -10.02
C GLU A 187 -7.91 6.80 -9.17
N SER A 188 -8.73 7.68 -9.77
CA SER A 188 -9.88 8.30 -9.09
C SER A 188 -10.95 7.27 -8.73
N GLU A 189 -11.28 6.36 -9.66
CA GLU A 189 -12.22 5.26 -9.44
C GLU A 189 -11.70 4.27 -8.39
N GLN A 190 -10.42 3.89 -8.47
CA GLN A 190 -9.78 3.02 -7.48
C GLN A 190 -9.77 3.64 -6.08
N LYS A 191 -9.47 4.95 -5.95
CA LYS A 191 -9.54 5.64 -4.65
C LYS A 191 -10.97 5.66 -4.10
N LYS A 192 -11.98 5.91 -4.94
CA LYS A 192 -13.40 5.83 -4.52
C LYS A 192 -13.77 4.43 -4.04
N GLN A 193 -13.34 3.39 -4.76
CA GLN A 193 -13.60 2.00 -4.39
C GLN A 193 -12.89 1.62 -3.08
N GLN A 194 -11.61 1.98 -2.92
CA GLN A 194 -10.86 1.75 -1.68
C GLN A 194 -11.50 2.43 -0.47
N ILE A 195 -11.99 3.66 -0.61
CA ILE A 195 -12.71 4.37 0.46
C ILE A 195 -14.02 3.64 0.80
N LYS A 196 -14.74 3.15 -0.20
CA LYS A 196 -15.99 2.40 -0.01
C LYS A 196 -15.73 1.08 0.72
N ASP A 197 -14.74 0.32 0.28
CA ASP A 197 -14.36 -0.98 0.86
C ASP A 197 -13.86 -0.81 2.31
N ALA A 198 -13.07 0.24 2.58
CA ALA A 198 -12.62 0.55 3.94
C ALA A 198 -13.79 0.86 4.88
N LYS A 199 -14.77 1.64 4.41
CA LYS A 199 -15.99 1.96 5.16
C LYS A 199 -16.83 0.72 5.45
N GLU A 200 -16.97 -0.17 4.47
CA GLU A 200 -17.69 -1.43 4.65
C GLU A 200 -16.98 -2.37 5.63
N LYS A 201 -15.66 -2.51 5.50
CA LYS A 201 -14.84 -3.32 6.42
C LYS A 201 -14.91 -2.81 7.86
N GLN A 202 -14.94 -1.49 8.06
CA GLN A 202 -15.13 -0.91 9.39
C GLN A 202 -16.53 -1.17 9.95
N LYS A 203 -17.57 -1.11 9.11
CA LYS A 203 -18.94 -1.44 9.50
C LYS A 203 -19.06 -2.91 9.92
N GLN A 204 -18.54 -3.84 9.12
CA GLN A 204 -18.52 -5.27 9.45
C GLN A 204 -17.82 -5.54 10.78
N LYS A 205 -16.62 -4.97 11.01
CA LYS A 205 -15.92 -5.12 12.29
C LYS A 205 -16.72 -4.63 13.50
N ASN A 206 -17.51 -3.56 13.33
CA ASN A 206 -18.36 -3.04 14.41
C ASN A 206 -19.56 -3.96 14.66
N ASP A 207 -20.17 -4.50 13.61
CA ASP A 207 -21.30 -5.42 13.72
C ASP A 207 -20.85 -6.77 14.31
N ASP A 208 -19.68 -7.29 13.92
CA ASP A 208 -19.06 -8.48 14.51
C ASP A 208 -18.76 -8.31 16.00
N ARG A 209 -18.26 -7.13 16.40
CA ARG A 209 -18.02 -6.81 17.82
C ARG A 209 -19.32 -6.82 18.61
N LYS A 210 -20.38 -6.18 18.08
CA LYS A 210 -21.71 -6.18 18.70
C LYS A 210 -22.30 -7.58 18.79
N GLU A 211 -22.11 -8.42 17.78
CA GLU A 211 -22.62 -9.80 17.80
C GLU A 211 -21.86 -10.68 18.79
N LYS A 212 -20.52 -10.57 18.83
CA LYS A 212 -19.69 -11.24 19.84
C LYS A 212 -20.08 -10.84 21.26
N GLU A 213 -20.35 -9.55 21.48
CA GLU A 213 -20.81 -9.04 22.78
C GLU A 213 -22.20 -9.58 23.15
N LYS A 214 -23.17 -9.57 22.22
CA LYS A 214 -24.49 -10.19 22.42
C LYS A 214 -24.41 -11.69 22.72
N LYS A 215 -23.55 -12.42 22.02
CA LYS A 215 -23.31 -13.87 22.27
C LYS A 215 -22.66 -14.11 23.63
N ARG A 216 -21.81 -13.18 24.11
CA ARG A 216 -21.17 -13.24 25.43
C ARG A 216 -22.15 -12.99 26.57
N THR A 217 -23.06 -12.02 26.44
CA THR A 217 -24.05 -11.71 27.48
C THR A 217 -25.16 -12.76 27.57
N GLN A 218 -25.63 -13.31 26.45
CA GLN A 218 -26.67 -14.34 26.42
C GLN A 218 -26.23 -15.69 27.02
N LYS A 219 -24.93 -16.02 26.93
CA LYS A 219 -24.35 -17.20 27.63
C LYS A 219 -24.21 -16.99 29.15
N GLY A 220 -24.20 -15.75 29.63
CA GLY A 220 -24.09 -15.42 31.05
C GLY A 220 -25.40 -15.62 31.83
N GLU A 221 -26.54 -15.30 31.21
CA GLU A 221 -27.87 -15.52 31.82
C GLU A 221 -28.28 -16.99 31.85
N ARG A 222 -27.88 -17.80 30.85
CA ARG A 222 -28.17 -19.24 30.84
C ARG A 222 -27.37 -20.06 31.87
N ARG A 223 -26.38 -19.43 32.50
CA ARG A 223 -25.46 -20.03 33.48
C ARG A 223 -25.75 -19.60 34.93
N ARG A 224 -26.69 -18.68 35.15
CA ARG A 224 -27.15 -18.24 36.47
C ARG A 224 -28.48 -18.88 36.83
#